data_AF-A0A810QBH1-F1
#
_entry.id   AF-A0A810QBH1-F1
#
_cell.length_a   1.000
_cell.length_b   1.000
_cell.length_c   1.000
_cell.angle_alpha   90.00
_cell.angle_beta   90.00
_cell.angle_gamma   90.00
#
_symmetry.space_group_name_H-M   'P 1'
#
loop_
_entity.id
_entity.type
_entity.pdbx_description
1 polymer ?
#
loop_
_entity_poly.entity_id
_entity_poly.type
_entity_poly.pdbx_seq_one_letter_code
_entity_poly.pdbx_strand_id
1 'polypeptide(L)'
;MDNLESVSNAGLNSLSGFSFQIKVFIYRLTMLTPGQQVEFETLDDVAVRSLPNADTVSDSCLKWSVNNNLAVEVFQVKQTNVTEKVGRQVLYNWLLAYNQRPEITKFILYIADDYKFSRAAFTNDPKIEYENIISSNQSENALVSRVKKIYTGNFEKFEKDYKLICGKYEIERLNNIDELIEKQLITTFHATGTDIYFDKRISELFTRVCARIMDYASNRRAYVCTQMEYMELCEEICNSISSTQYSPDYESFCQVFAQRDLTDKVKSSREYRQLCYCDLPSTEILEHLRWEQYYQNIRQHLLSDAKKDTISKTEKIAHRNHADVVYELKEDKKDSPRRRLTQTRRCPISTLHDEFSRWGAYIFLTADSVTNQISWKDEDEEVYE
;
A
#
# COMPACT_ATOMS: atom_id res chain seq x y z
N MET A 1 -10.52 -19.69 20.87
CA MET A 1 -9.86 -20.79 20.16
C MET A 1 -9.30 -20.19 18.91
N ASP A 2 -7.98 -20.08 18.92
CA ASP A 2 -7.15 -19.42 17.94
C ASP A 2 -7.25 -20.09 16.58
N ASN A 3 -7.57 -19.30 15.56
CA ASN A 3 -7.17 -19.52 14.18
C ASN A 3 -7.27 -18.17 13.47
N LEU A 4 -6.37 -17.27 13.88
CA LEU A 4 -6.11 -15.98 13.25
C LEU A 4 -4.87 -16.16 12.35
N GLU A 5 -4.96 -17.06 11.37
CA GLU A 5 -3.90 -17.14 10.35
C GLU A 5 -4.16 -16.06 9.29
N SER A 6 -3.28 -15.06 9.36
CA SER A 6 -3.25 -13.82 8.59
C SER A 6 -3.19 -14.06 7.08
N VAL A 7 -3.96 -13.25 6.33
CA VAL A 7 -3.67 -12.87 4.95
C VAL A 7 -2.18 -12.52 4.85
N SER A 8 -1.51 -12.93 3.76
CA SER A 8 -0.06 -12.83 3.65
C SER A 8 0.40 -11.37 3.85
N ASN A 9 1.08 -11.09 4.97
CA ASN A 9 1.60 -9.76 5.31
C ASN A 9 2.78 -9.34 4.42
N ALA A 10 3.05 -10.03 3.30
CA ALA A 10 4.27 -9.82 2.51
C ALA A 10 4.38 -8.39 1.93
N GLY A 11 3.28 -7.83 1.40
CA GLY A 11 3.28 -6.45 0.91
C GLY A 11 3.29 -5.42 2.05
N LEU A 12 2.56 -5.66 3.14
CA LEU A 12 2.67 -4.87 4.38
C LEU A 12 4.09 -4.89 4.97
N ASN A 13 4.80 -6.02 4.92
CA ASN A 13 6.18 -6.14 5.41
C ASN A 13 7.13 -5.29 4.55
N SER A 14 6.91 -5.25 3.23
CA SER A 14 7.71 -4.43 2.31
C SER A 14 7.51 -2.91 2.50
N LEU A 15 6.30 -2.50 2.90
CA LEU A 15 5.96 -1.10 3.18
C LEU A 15 6.01 -0.73 4.66
N SER A 16 6.23 -1.70 5.56
CA SER A 16 6.20 -1.48 7.02
C SER A 16 7.23 -0.44 7.46
N GLY A 17 8.42 -0.45 6.85
CA GLY A 17 9.47 0.55 7.06
C GLY A 17 9.15 1.95 6.51
N PHE A 18 8.12 2.07 5.66
CA PHE A 18 7.65 3.32 5.05
C PHE A 18 6.29 3.77 5.60
N SER A 19 5.68 3.02 6.53
CA SER A 19 4.31 3.24 6.98
C SER A 19 4.06 4.67 7.43
N PHE A 20 4.96 5.26 8.21
CA PHE A 20 4.80 6.64 8.67
C PHE A 20 4.94 7.64 7.52
N GLN A 21 5.83 7.40 6.57
CA GLN A 21 6.01 8.28 5.41
C GLN A 21 4.78 8.27 4.49
N ILE A 22 4.18 7.09 4.28
CA ILE A 22 2.93 6.94 3.50
C ILE A 22 1.77 7.65 4.23
N LYS A 23 1.68 7.53 5.56
CA LYS A 23 0.69 8.27 6.36
C LYS A 23 0.85 9.78 6.20
N VAL A 24 2.07 10.31 6.31
CA VAL A 24 2.33 11.74 6.09
C VAL A 24 2.00 12.15 4.64
N PHE A 25 2.30 11.31 3.65
CA PHE A 25 1.93 11.56 2.27
C PHE A 25 0.41 11.65 2.09
N ILE A 26 -0.35 10.71 2.65
CA ILE A 26 -1.82 10.74 2.63
C ILE A 26 -2.36 11.96 3.36
N TYR A 27 -1.83 12.29 4.54
CA TYR A 27 -2.18 13.53 5.24
C TYR A 27 -1.95 14.78 4.36
N ARG A 28 -0.88 14.80 3.57
CA ARG A 28 -0.64 15.90 2.63
C ARG A 28 -1.59 15.88 1.43
N LEU A 29 -2.03 14.72 0.96
CA LEU A 29 -3.10 14.61 -0.05
C LEU A 29 -4.38 15.27 0.45
N THR A 30 -4.76 15.06 1.72
CA THR A 30 -6.00 15.63 2.27
C THR A 30 -5.96 17.16 2.37
N MET A 31 -4.79 17.78 2.28
CA MET A 31 -4.60 19.24 2.37
C MET A 31 -4.48 19.91 0.99
N LEU A 32 -4.57 19.15 -0.10
CA LEU A 32 -4.45 19.71 -1.44
C LEU A 32 -5.63 20.63 -1.78
N THR A 33 -5.31 21.75 -2.41
CA THR A 33 -6.26 22.68 -3.02
C THR A 33 -6.17 22.60 -4.55
N PRO A 34 -7.19 23.09 -5.30
CA PRO A 34 -7.19 22.99 -6.76
C PRO A 34 -5.91 23.53 -7.40
N GLY A 35 -5.37 22.78 -8.36
CA GLY A 35 -4.12 23.08 -9.03
C GLY A 35 -2.87 22.62 -8.27
N GLN A 36 -2.98 21.93 -7.15
CA GLN A 36 -1.83 21.39 -6.42
C GLN A 36 -1.65 19.89 -6.65
N GLN A 37 -0.40 19.42 -6.51
CA GLN A 37 -0.06 18.00 -6.52
C GLN A 37 0.99 17.65 -5.48
N VAL A 38 1.04 16.41 -5.03
CA VAL A 38 2.10 15.89 -4.17
C VAL A 38 2.77 14.70 -4.85
N GLU A 39 4.08 14.60 -4.68
CA GLU A 39 4.94 13.60 -5.31
C GLU A 39 5.61 12.75 -4.22
N PHE A 40 5.45 11.43 -4.32
CA PHE A 40 6.13 10.41 -3.53
C PHE A 40 7.29 9.83 -4.33
N GLU A 41 8.50 10.24 -3.98
CA GLU A 41 9.73 9.73 -4.58
C GLU A 41 10.43 8.81 -3.57
N THR A 42 10.71 7.57 -3.98
CA THR A 42 11.61 6.68 -3.25
C THR A 42 13.04 6.95 -3.73
N LEU A 43 13.77 7.88 -3.10
CA LEU A 43 15.20 8.01 -3.36
C LEU A 43 15.94 6.90 -2.61
N ASP A 44 16.22 5.79 -3.29
CA ASP A 44 17.57 5.44 -3.72
C ASP A 44 17.56 4.18 -4.61
N ASP A 45 18.16 4.32 -5.79
CA ASP A 45 18.42 3.26 -6.77
C ASP A 45 19.68 2.45 -6.34
N VAL A 46 19.72 1.95 -5.10
CA VAL A 46 20.75 1.00 -4.62
C VAL A 46 20.12 -0.10 -3.77
N ALA A 47 19.34 -0.99 -4.39
CA ALA A 47 19.09 -2.33 -3.83
C ALA A 47 18.64 -3.35 -4.89
N VAL A 48 19.36 -3.47 -6.01
CA VAL A 48 19.43 -4.77 -6.69
C VAL A 48 20.41 -5.64 -5.91
N ARG A 49 19.92 -6.27 -4.82
CA ARG A 49 20.19 -7.64 -4.37
C ARG A 49 19.89 -7.84 -2.87
N SER A 50 18.94 -8.73 -2.63
CA SER A 50 18.75 -9.60 -1.45
C SER A 50 18.71 -8.91 -0.08
N LEU A 51 17.50 -8.79 0.47
CA LEU A 51 17.28 -8.63 1.92
C LEU A 51 18.00 -9.76 2.66
N PRO A 52 18.90 -9.41 3.59
CA PRO A 52 18.53 -9.61 4.99
C PRO A 52 19.03 -8.49 5.92
N ASN A 53 18.32 -8.37 7.04
CA ASN A 53 18.53 -7.53 8.22
C ASN A 53 17.89 -6.14 8.21
N ALA A 54 16.97 -6.01 9.17
CA ALA A 54 16.48 -4.77 9.73
C ALA A 54 17.65 -3.93 10.25
N ASP A 55 17.85 -2.76 9.65
CA ASP A 55 17.84 -1.48 10.34
C ASP A 55 18.14 -0.36 9.34
N THR A 56 17.46 0.76 9.52
CA THR A 56 17.59 2.04 8.80
C THR A 56 17.07 2.07 7.35
N VAL A 57 15.74 2.20 7.22
CA VAL A 57 15.14 2.77 6.00
C VAL A 57 15.51 4.26 5.94
N SER A 58 16.49 4.55 5.09
CA SER A 58 16.99 5.89 4.79
C SER A 58 16.03 6.64 3.89
N ASP A 59 15.43 7.69 4.45
CA ASP A 59 15.37 9.05 3.90
C ASP A 59 15.06 9.30 2.42
N SER A 60 13.81 9.67 2.13
CA SER A 60 13.49 10.69 1.11
C SER A 60 12.02 11.10 1.20
N CYS A 61 11.71 12.40 1.33
CA CYS A 61 11.67 13.49 0.33
C CYS A 61 10.43 13.41 -0.58
N LEU A 62 9.35 13.99 -0.06
CA LEU A 62 8.09 14.23 -0.74
C LEU A 62 8.14 15.65 -1.33
N LYS A 63 7.80 15.79 -2.61
CA LYS A 63 7.85 17.08 -3.34
C LYS A 63 6.43 17.60 -3.56
N TRP A 64 6.19 18.88 -3.27
CA TRP A 64 4.98 19.59 -3.69
C TRP A 64 5.22 20.19 -5.08
N SER A 65 4.24 20.16 -6.00
CA SER A 65 4.31 21.00 -7.20
C SER A 65 3.00 21.73 -7.53
N VAL A 66 3.11 23.05 -7.42
CA VAL A 66 2.65 24.12 -8.33
C VAL A 66 1.15 24.25 -8.61
N ASN A 67 0.51 25.08 -7.76
CA ASN A 67 -0.53 25.99 -8.24
C ASN A 67 0.11 27.02 -9.20
N ASN A 68 -0.67 27.72 -10.03
CA ASN A 68 -0.22 28.76 -10.98
C ASN A 68 0.59 29.94 -10.37
N ASN A 69 0.99 29.86 -9.10
CA ASN A 69 1.94 30.71 -8.39
C ASN A 69 3.10 29.86 -7.76
N LEU A 70 4.16 29.63 -8.54
CA LEU A 70 5.61 29.50 -8.26
C LEU A 70 6.21 28.88 -6.96
N ALA A 71 5.49 28.58 -5.88
CA ALA A 71 6.08 28.09 -4.63
C ALA A 71 6.20 26.55 -4.63
N VAL A 72 7.44 26.04 -4.67
CA VAL A 72 7.75 24.62 -4.50
C VAL A 72 8.17 24.37 -3.06
N GLU A 73 7.59 23.37 -2.42
CA GLU A 73 8.00 22.95 -1.07
C GLU A 73 8.56 21.53 -1.12
N VAL A 74 9.57 21.29 -0.30
CA VAL A 74 10.12 19.95 -0.08
C VAL A 74 9.90 19.57 1.38
N PHE A 75 9.44 18.34 1.61
CA PHE A 75 9.30 17.84 2.97
C PHE A 75 9.91 16.46 3.12
N GLN A 76 10.52 16.23 4.27
CA GLN A 76 11.16 14.97 4.63
C GLN A 76 10.61 14.47 5.95
N VAL A 77 10.47 13.16 6.08
CA VAL A 77 9.74 12.54 7.19
C VAL A 77 10.67 11.62 7.98
N LYS A 78 10.61 11.70 9.31
CA LYS A 78 11.42 10.92 10.24
C LYS A 78 10.59 10.30 11.35
N GLN A 79 10.72 8.98 11.49
CA GLN A 79 10.24 8.22 12.63
C GLN A 79 11.43 7.75 13.48
N THR A 80 12.34 8.67 13.81
CA THR A 80 13.53 8.41 14.60
C THR A 80 14.06 9.69 15.24
N ASN A 81 14.91 9.55 16.27
CA ASN A 81 15.61 10.69 16.86
C ASN A 81 16.49 11.35 15.80
N VAL A 82 16.22 12.62 15.54
CA VAL A 82 17.02 13.43 14.63
C VAL A 82 18.26 13.92 15.39
N THR A 83 19.26 13.05 15.45
CA THR A 83 20.61 13.39 15.91
C THR A 83 21.30 14.30 14.91
N GLU A 84 22.45 14.87 15.26
CA GLU A 84 23.22 15.69 14.32
C GLU A 84 23.54 14.96 13.01
N LYS A 85 23.91 13.67 13.08
CA LYS A 85 24.16 12.84 11.88
C LYS A 85 22.93 12.75 10.98
N VAL A 86 21.77 12.48 11.57
CA VAL A 86 20.49 12.37 10.85
C VAL A 86 20.06 13.74 10.29
N GLY A 87 20.27 14.81 11.06
CA GLY A 87 20.04 16.18 10.60
C GLY A 87 20.92 16.57 9.41
N ARG A 88 22.19 16.17 9.40
CA ARG A 88 23.09 16.41 8.25
C ARG A 88 22.62 15.64 7.01
N GLN A 89 22.12 14.41 7.16
CA GLN A 89 21.51 13.69 6.04
C GLN A 89 20.32 14.46 5.44
N VAL A 90 19.42 14.97 6.28
CA VAL A 90 18.29 15.81 5.84
C VAL A 90 18.80 17.06 5.11
N LEU A 91 19.75 17.79 5.71
CA LEU A 91 20.33 18.98 5.10
C LEU A 91 20.96 18.67 3.73
N TYR A 92 21.70 17.57 3.61
CA TYR A 92 22.34 17.19 2.35
C TYR A 92 21.31 16.85 1.27
N ASN A 93 20.23 16.15 1.63
CA ASN A 93 19.12 15.91 0.71
C ASN A 93 18.46 17.22 0.26
N TRP A 94 18.26 18.17 1.17
CA TRP A 94 17.72 19.49 0.83
C TRP A 94 18.65 20.31 -0.07
N LEU A 95 19.96 20.25 0.15
CA LEU A 95 20.96 20.88 -0.74
C LEU A 95 20.93 20.26 -2.15
N LEU A 96 20.78 18.94 -2.27
CA LEU A 96 20.62 18.27 -3.56
C LEU A 96 19.31 18.70 -4.25
N ALA A 97 18.20 18.72 -3.51
CA ALA A 97 16.89 19.10 -4.03
C ALA A 97 16.89 20.57 -4.50
N TYR A 98 17.44 21.49 -3.70
CA TYR A 98 17.53 22.90 -4.04
C TYR A 98 18.40 23.15 -5.27
N ASN A 99 19.51 22.41 -5.41
CA ASN A 99 20.35 22.51 -6.60
C ASN A 99 19.63 22.01 -7.88
N GLN A 100 18.71 21.06 -7.76
CA GLN A 100 17.91 20.57 -8.89
C GLN A 100 16.71 21.46 -9.20
N ARG A 101 16.10 22.06 -8.17
CA ARG A 101 14.94 22.95 -8.27
C ARG A 101 15.15 24.21 -7.40
N PRO A 102 15.80 25.25 -7.94
CA PRO A 102 16.06 26.49 -7.20
C PRO A 102 14.78 27.28 -6.83
N GLU A 103 13.64 26.89 -7.40
CA GLU A 103 12.31 27.44 -7.10
C GLU A 103 11.76 26.96 -5.74
N ILE A 104 12.45 26.04 -5.04
CA ILE A 104 12.04 25.60 -3.71
C ILE A 104 12.08 26.78 -2.74
N THR A 105 10.93 27.08 -2.14
CA THR A 105 10.73 28.19 -1.22
C THR A 105 10.66 27.76 0.24
N LYS A 106 10.39 26.47 0.52
CA LYS A 106 10.17 25.95 1.88
C LYS A 106 10.72 24.54 2.05
N PHE A 107 11.30 24.27 3.23
CA PHE A 107 11.87 22.97 3.61
C PHE A 107 11.25 22.50 4.91
N ILE A 108 10.51 21.39 4.92
CA ILE A 108 9.79 20.92 6.11
C ILE A 108 10.35 19.57 6.56
N LEU A 109 10.69 19.44 7.84
CA LEU A 109 11.02 18.15 8.44
C LEU A 109 9.89 17.72 9.37
N TYR A 110 9.17 16.69 8.95
CA TYR A 110 8.18 16.00 9.77
C TYR A 110 8.86 14.99 10.69
N ILE A 111 8.54 15.05 11.98
CA ILE A 111 9.09 14.15 12.99
C ILE A 111 7.91 13.53 13.77
N ALA A 112 7.90 12.22 13.92
CA ALA A 112 6.96 11.57 14.83
C ALA A 112 7.21 12.02 16.28
N ASP A 113 6.14 12.20 17.05
CA ASP A 113 6.15 12.86 18.37
C ASP A 113 7.22 12.38 19.35
N ASP A 114 7.37 11.07 19.46
CA ASP A 114 8.20 10.45 20.49
C ASP A 114 9.71 10.64 20.25
N TYR A 115 10.09 11.30 19.15
CA TYR A 115 11.48 11.46 18.76
C TYR A 115 12.03 12.86 18.99
N LYS A 116 13.25 12.91 19.52
CA LYS A 116 13.99 14.14 19.79
C LYS A 116 14.55 14.74 18.51
N PHE A 117 14.72 16.06 18.52
CA PHE A 117 15.31 16.81 17.41
C PHE A 117 16.49 17.65 17.91
N SER A 118 17.65 17.47 17.26
CA SER A 118 18.82 18.32 17.45
C SER A 118 18.94 19.33 16.31
N ARG A 119 19.11 20.61 16.68
CA ARG A 119 19.32 21.70 15.73
C ARG A 119 20.75 21.79 15.19
N ALA A 120 21.71 21.05 15.77
CA ALA A 120 23.13 21.20 15.50
C ALA A 120 23.47 21.22 14.00
N ALA A 121 22.88 20.31 13.22
CA ALA A 121 23.11 20.21 11.78
C ALA A 121 22.67 21.46 10.98
N PHE A 122 21.75 22.26 11.50
CA PHE A 122 21.17 23.43 10.82
C PHE A 122 21.71 24.76 11.39
N THR A 123 22.48 24.71 12.48
CA THR A 123 23.03 25.90 13.15
C THR A 123 24.56 25.94 13.14
N ASN A 124 25.21 24.94 12.53
CA ASN A 124 26.66 24.91 12.39
C ASN A 124 27.16 26.05 11.48
N ASP A 125 28.41 26.44 11.69
CA ASP A 125 29.10 27.38 10.80
C ASP A 125 29.17 26.78 9.38
N PRO A 126 28.71 27.49 8.34
CA PRO A 126 28.76 27.02 6.95
C PRO A 126 30.17 26.58 6.53
N LYS A 127 31.23 27.23 7.04
CA LYS A 127 32.61 26.88 6.73
C LYS A 127 32.99 25.52 7.28
N ILE A 128 32.61 25.22 8.52
CA ILE A 128 32.86 23.92 9.16
C ILE A 128 32.10 22.83 8.40
N GLU A 129 30.84 23.08 8.05
CA GLU A 129 30.04 22.08 7.33
C GLU A 129 30.58 21.84 5.91
N TYR A 130 31.04 22.89 5.23
CA TYR A 130 31.71 22.77 3.93
C TYR A 130 32.99 21.93 4.02
N GLU A 131 33.85 22.20 5.01
CA GLU A 131 35.09 21.44 5.25
C GLU A 131 34.79 19.96 5.52
N ASN A 132 33.74 19.65 6.29
CA ASN A 132 33.27 18.28 6.52
C ASN A 132 32.87 17.57 5.22
N ILE A 133 32.18 18.28 4.32
CA ILE A 133 31.76 17.73 3.01
C ILE A 133 32.97 17.49 2.11
N ILE A 134 33.85 18.50 1.96
CA ILE A 134 34.99 18.42 1.03
C ILE A 134 36.05 17.43 1.52
N SER A 135 36.26 17.29 2.83
CA SER A 135 37.20 16.30 3.40
C SER A 135 36.65 14.87 3.41
N SER A 136 35.38 14.66 3.07
CA SER A 136 34.78 13.32 3.04
C SER A 136 35.43 12.41 2.00
N ASN A 137 35.79 11.21 2.46
CA ASN A 137 36.36 10.11 1.66
C ASN A 137 35.37 8.97 1.45
N GLN A 138 34.06 9.23 1.59
CA GLN A 138 33.03 8.21 1.37
C GLN A 138 32.93 7.83 -0.12
N SER A 139 32.29 6.68 -0.38
CA SER A 139 32.11 6.17 -1.74
C SER A 139 31.38 7.16 -2.64
N GLU A 140 31.56 7.03 -3.96
CA GLU A 140 31.04 7.99 -4.94
C GLU A 140 29.50 8.12 -4.91
N ASN A 141 28.80 7.04 -4.55
CA ASN A 141 27.34 6.99 -4.44
C ASN A 141 26.83 7.53 -3.09
N ALA A 142 27.70 7.80 -2.12
CA ALA A 142 27.28 8.33 -0.83
C ALA A 142 26.68 9.73 -0.98
N LEU A 143 25.68 10.04 -0.15
CA LEU A 143 24.97 11.32 -0.15
C LEU A 143 25.93 12.52 -0.05
N VAL A 144 26.89 12.46 0.88
CA VAL A 144 27.91 13.51 1.06
C VAL A 144 28.79 13.68 -0.18
N SER A 145 29.10 12.60 -0.91
CA SER A 145 29.89 12.65 -2.15
C SER A 145 29.11 13.30 -3.29
N ARG A 146 27.80 13.06 -3.36
CA ARG A 146 26.90 13.75 -4.32
C ARG A 146 26.84 15.25 -4.04
N VAL A 147 26.72 15.66 -2.78
CA VAL A 147 26.78 17.09 -2.38
C VAL A 147 28.15 17.68 -2.68
N LYS A 148 29.24 16.97 -2.33
CA LYS A 148 30.63 17.38 -2.62
C LYS A 148 30.83 17.70 -4.10
N LYS A 149 30.34 16.85 -5.00
CA LYS A 149 30.42 17.08 -6.46
C LYS A 149 29.82 18.41 -6.91
N ILE A 150 28.75 18.88 -6.26
CA ILE A 150 28.06 20.12 -6.62
C ILE A 150 28.82 21.37 -6.16
N TYR A 151 29.47 21.30 -4.99
CA TYR A 151 30.03 22.47 -4.31
C TYR A 151 31.57 22.50 -4.26
N THR A 152 32.25 21.50 -4.81
CA THR A 152 33.72 21.47 -4.87
C THR A 152 34.26 22.72 -5.56
N GLY A 153 35.16 23.43 -4.88
CA GLY A 153 35.77 24.67 -5.39
C GLY A 153 34.88 25.91 -5.37
N ASN A 154 33.66 25.82 -4.82
CA ASN A 154 32.72 26.93 -4.76
C ASN A 154 32.05 27.06 -3.38
N PHE A 155 32.81 27.56 -2.41
CA PHE A 155 32.31 27.81 -1.06
C PHE A 155 31.20 28.88 -1.03
N GLU A 156 31.32 29.94 -1.84
CA GLU A 156 30.32 31.03 -1.86
C GLU A 156 28.93 30.52 -2.23
N LYS A 157 28.84 29.65 -3.24
CA LYS A 157 27.58 29.01 -3.62
C LYS A 157 27.04 28.13 -2.47
N PHE A 158 27.88 27.29 -1.88
CA PHE A 158 27.48 26.45 -0.75
C PHE A 158 26.95 27.30 0.41
N GLU A 159 27.68 28.34 0.80
CA GLU A 159 27.32 29.20 1.91
C GLU A 159 25.97 29.89 1.68
N LYS A 160 25.74 30.39 0.45
CA LYS A 160 24.46 30.99 0.06
C LYS A 160 23.31 29.98 0.17
N ASP A 161 23.47 28.81 -0.42
CA ASP A 161 22.41 27.78 -0.47
C ASP A 161 22.14 27.21 0.93
N TYR A 162 23.18 26.93 1.71
CA TYR A 162 23.09 26.51 3.12
C TYR A 162 22.34 27.53 3.97
N LYS A 163 22.74 28.81 3.91
CA LYS A 163 22.08 29.88 4.71
C LYS A 163 20.62 30.05 4.31
N LEU A 164 20.30 29.91 3.02
CA LEU A 164 18.91 29.98 2.54
C LEU A 164 18.06 28.84 3.11
N ILE A 165 18.56 27.60 3.04
CA ILE A 165 17.85 26.42 3.57
C ILE A 165 17.70 26.54 5.08
N CYS A 166 18.80 26.82 5.80
CA CYS A 166 18.78 26.98 7.26
C CYS A 166 17.94 28.18 7.73
N GLY A 167 17.72 29.19 6.87
CA GLY A 167 16.84 30.32 7.16
C GLY A 167 15.35 30.06 6.88
N LYS A 168 15.01 28.98 6.16
CA LYS A 168 13.65 28.69 5.68
C LYS A 168 13.11 27.31 6.05
N TYR A 169 13.84 26.55 6.87
CA TYR A 169 13.35 25.24 7.30
C TYR A 169 12.33 25.36 8.43
N GLU A 170 11.37 24.44 8.42
CA GLU A 170 10.39 24.27 9.48
C GLU A 170 10.43 22.84 10.00
N ILE A 171 10.15 22.70 11.29
CA ILE A 171 10.05 21.40 11.96
C ILE A 171 8.60 21.24 12.40
N GLU A 172 7.94 20.21 11.89
CA GLU A 172 6.56 19.87 12.23
C GLU A 172 6.55 18.53 12.97
N ARG A 173 5.95 18.53 14.16
CA ARG A 173 5.70 17.30 14.92
C ARG A 173 4.27 16.86 14.65
N LEU A 174 4.11 15.61 14.21
CA LEU A 174 2.81 15.05 13.88
C LEU A 174 2.37 14.10 14.98
N ASN A 175 1.54 14.65 15.86
CA ASN A 175 0.90 13.92 16.93
C ASN A 175 -0.25 13.09 16.40
N ASN A 176 -0.17 11.77 16.61
CA ASN A 176 -1.16 10.79 16.19
C ASN A 176 -1.65 11.04 14.74
N ILE A 177 -0.78 10.76 13.77
CA ILE A 177 -1.06 11.02 12.35
C ILE A 177 -2.34 10.33 11.85
N ASP A 178 -2.74 9.21 12.45
CA ASP A 178 -3.98 8.51 12.10
C ASP A 178 -5.20 9.38 12.44
N GLU A 179 -5.26 9.93 13.66
CA GLU A 179 -6.32 10.88 14.04
C GLU A 179 -6.33 12.16 13.18
N LEU A 180 -5.15 12.63 12.75
CA LEU A 180 -5.05 13.81 11.88
C LEU A 180 -5.67 13.53 10.51
N ILE A 181 -5.38 12.37 9.93
CA ILE A 181 -5.96 11.92 8.66
C ILE A 181 -7.46 11.72 8.80
N GLU A 182 -7.91 11.02 9.84
CA GLU A 182 -9.32 10.81 10.13
C GLU A 182 -10.08 12.14 10.18
N LYS A 183 -9.61 13.10 10.99
CA LYS A 183 -10.24 14.43 11.11
C LYS A 183 -10.37 15.15 9.77
N GLN A 184 -9.36 15.05 8.89
CA GLN A 184 -9.39 15.68 7.56
C GLN A 184 -10.36 14.98 6.59
N LEU A 185 -10.57 13.67 6.76
CA LEU A 185 -11.39 12.86 5.84
C LEU A 185 -12.87 12.83 6.20
N ILE A 186 -13.29 13.32 7.38
CA ILE A 186 -14.69 13.35 7.81
C ILE A 186 -15.62 13.91 6.73
N THR A 187 -15.30 15.09 6.19
CA THR A 187 -16.15 15.75 5.18
C THR A 187 -16.08 15.04 3.84
N THR A 188 -14.88 14.69 3.38
CA THR A 188 -14.63 14.04 2.07
C THR A 188 -15.32 12.68 1.97
N PHE A 189 -15.33 11.93 3.06
CA PHE A 189 -16.04 10.65 3.15
C PHE A 189 -17.43 10.79 3.78
N HIS A 190 -17.99 11.99 3.89
CA HIS A 190 -19.37 12.20 4.36
C HIS A 190 -19.69 11.47 5.70
N ALA A 191 -18.69 11.37 6.57
CA ALA A 191 -18.81 10.61 7.80
C ALA A 191 -19.84 11.27 8.72
N THR A 192 -20.83 10.49 9.13
CA THR A 192 -21.82 10.89 10.13
C THR A 192 -21.56 10.13 11.42
N GLY A 193 -22.16 10.56 12.55
CA GLY A 193 -21.84 10.02 13.88
C GLY A 193 -22.04 8.51 14.08
N THR A 194 -22.66 7.80 13.14
CA THR A 194 -22.88 6.34 13.18
C THR A 194 -22.33 5.61 11.96
N ASP A 195 -21.42 6.23 11.21
CA ASP A 195 -20.93 5.69 9.94
C ASP A 195 -19.86 4.61 10.12
N ILE A 196 -20.31 3.35 10.25
CA ILE A 196 -19.44 2.17 10.38
C ILE A 196 -18.56 1.89 9.15
N TYR A 197 -18.75 2.62 8.04
CA TYR A 197 -17.98 2.48 6.80
C TYR A 197 -16.91 3.56 6.65
N PHE A 198 -16.84 4.52 7.57
CA PHE A 198 -15.81 5.56 7.54
C PHE A 198 -14.40 4.97 7.59
N ASP A 199 -14.10 4.16 8.60
CA ASP A 199 -12.78 3.52 8.77
C ASP A 199 -12.44 2.60 7.60
N LYS A 200 -13.46 1.96 7.00
CA LYS A 200 -13.29 1.10 5.83
C LYS A 200 -12.86 1.89 4.60
N ARG A 201 -13.42 3.08 4.40
CA ARG A 201 -13.04 3.98 3.30
C ARG A 201 -11.66 4.59 3.50
N ILE A 202 -11.29 4.90 4.74
CA ILE A 202 -9.91 5.28 5.07
C ILE A 202 -8.95 4.12 4.74
N SER A 203 -9.24 2.90 5.20
CA SER A 203 -8.39 1.73 4.91
C SER A 203 -8.26 1.45 3.41
N GLU A 204 -9.32 1.67 2.65
CA GLU A 204 -9.31 1.53 1.19
C GLU A 204 -8.44 2.62 0.54
N LEU A 205 -8.52 3.87 1.00
CA LEU A 205 -7.65 4.96 0.53
C LEU A 205 -6.17 4.62 0.75
N PHE A 206 -5.83 4.13 1.94
CA PHE A 206 -4.48 3.64 2.24
C PHE A 206 -4.06 2.52 1.28
N THR A 207 -4.94 1.54 1.05
CA THR A 207 -4.65 0.40 0.18
C THR A 207 -4.37 0.85 -1.26
N ARG A 208 -5.22 1.71 -1.83
CA ARG A 208 -5.07 2.22 -3.21
C ARG A 208 -3.84 3.13 -3.36
N VAL A 209 -3.54 3.96 -2.37
CA VAL A 209 -2.33 4.80 -2.39
C VAL A 209 -1.07 3.93 -2.29
N CYS A 210 -1.05 2.93 -1.41
CA CYS A 210 0.06 1.97 -1.31
C CYS A 210 0.27 1.20 -2.63
N ALA A 211 -0.81 0.73 -3.25
CA ALA A 211 -0.77 0.07 -4.55
C ALA A 211 -0.10 0.95 -5.62
N ARG A 212 -0.56 2.20 -5.77
CA ARG A 212 0.03 3.16 -6.71
C ARG A 212 1.50 3.46 -6.41
N ILE A 213 1.87 3.66 -5.15
CA ILE A 213 3.28 3.87 -4.77
C ILE A 213 4.13 2.68 -5.20
N MET A 214 3.68 1.44 -4.94
CA MET A 214 4.42 0.23 -5.34
C MET A 214 4.53 0.09 -6.86
N ASP A 215 3.48 0.41 -7.61
CA ASP A 215 3.48 0.34 -9.07
C ASP A 215 4.51 1.32 -9.66
N TYR A 216 4.46 2.58 -9.23
CA TYR A 216 5.39 3.61 -9.68
C TYR A 216 6.84 3.30 -9.26
N ALA A 217 7.05 2.81 -8.03
CA ALA A 217 8.36 2.39 -7.55
C ALA A 217 8.93 1.22 -8.37
N SER A 218 8.10 0.24 -8.76
CA SER A 218 8.54 -0.88 -9.61
C SER A 218 9.02 -0.42 -10.99
N ASN A 219 8.49 0.69 -11.47
CA ASN A 219 8.86 1.36 -12.72
C ASN A 219 9.95 2.44 -12.54
N ARG A 220 10.54 2.56 -11.34
CA ARG A 220 11.54 3.58 -10.97
C ARG A 220 11.07 5.01 -11.24
N ARG A 221 9.80 5.27 -10.95
CA ARG A 221 9.16 6.59 -11.08
C ARG A 221 8.62 7.04 -9.73
N ALA A 222 8.57 8.34 -9.53
CA ALA A 222 7.86 8.92 -8.40
C ALA A 222 6.35 8.86 -8.66
N TYR A 223 5.57 8.54 -7.63
CA TYR A 223 4.11 8.63 -7.70
C TYR A 223 3.68 10.08 -7.51
N VAL A 224 3.07 10.68 -8.54
CA VAL A 224 2.51 12.04 -8.48
C VAL A 224 1.00 11.92 -8.38
N CYS A 225 0.40 12.68 -7.47
CA CYS A 225 -1.04 12.73 -7.30
C CYS A 225 -1.50 14.18 -7.17
N THR A 226 -2.34 14.60 -8.10
CA THR A 226 -2.99 15.90 -8.13
C THR A 226 -4.21 15.93 -7.22
N GLN A 227 -4.69 17.13 -6.89
CA GLN A 227 -5.94 17.29 -6.14
C GLN A 227 -7.14 16.65 -6.85
N MET A 228 -7.19 16.70 -8.18
CA MET A 228 -8.27 16.10 -8.97
C MET A 228 -8.27 14.58 -8.84
N GLU A 229 -7.13 13.93 -9.10
CA GLU A 229 -6.98 12.47 -8.99
C GLU A 229 -7.25 11.98 -7.55
N TYR A 230 -6.85 12.76 -6.55
CA TYR A 230 -7.15 12.45 -5.15
C TYR A 230 -8.66 12.50 -4.85
N MET A 231 -9.38 13.51 -5.37
CA MET A 231 -10.82 13.61 -5.16
C MET A 231 -11.59 12.51 -5.92
N GLU A 232 -11.21 12.23 -7.17
CA GLU A 232 -11.77 11.12 -7.96
C GLU A 232 -11.60 9.78 -7.22
N LEU A 233 -10.40 9.54 -6.67
CA LEU A 233 -10.12 8.38 -5.83
C LEU A 233 -11.08 8.30 -4.63
N CYS A 234 -11.32 9.42 -3.95
CA CYS A 234 -12.21 9.43 -2.79
C CYS A 234 -13.67 9.15 -3.18
N GLU A 235 -14.13 9.68 -4.30
CA GLU A 235 -15.47 9.44 -4.83
C GLU A 235 -15.68 7.97 -5.24
N GLU A 236 -14.70 7.37 -5.92
CA GLU A 236 -14.72 5.94 -6.26
C GLU A 236 -14.81 5.06 -5.01
N ILE A 237 -14.07 5.42 -3.95
CA ILE A 237 -14.09 4.72 -2.67
C ILE A 237 -15.48 4.82 -2.02
N CYS A 238 -16.07 6.01 -1.97
CA CYS A 238 -17.43 6.20 -1.46
C CYS A 238 -18.48 5.42 -2.25
N ASN A 239 -18.32 5.31 -3.57
CA ASN A 239 -19.25 4.55 -4.44
C ASN A 239 -19.14 3.03 -4.22
N SER A 240 -17.94 2.54 -3.92
CA SER A 240 -17.66 1.11 -3.76
C SER A 240 -17.83 0.59 -2.32
N ILE A 241 -17.78 1.49 -1.33
CA ILE A 241 -17.89 1.17 0.10
C ILE A 241 -18.94 2.06 0.75
N SER A 242 -20.11 1.49 1.03
CA SER A 242 -21.27 2.16 1.60
C SER A 242 -22.14 1.18 2.41
N SER A 243 -23.28 1.66 2.90
CA SER A 243 -24.25 0.83 3.62
C SER A 243 -24.88 -0.27 2.77
N THR A 244 -24.92 -0.10 1.44
CA THR A 244 -25.54 -1.02 0.50
C THR A 244 -24.55 -1.90 -0.24
N GLN A 245 -23.27 -1.54 -0.24
CA GLN A 245 -22.23 -2.23 -1.01
C GLN A 245 -20.89 -2.20 -0.30
N TYR A 246 -20.17 -3.32 -0.31
CA TYR A 246 -18.78 -3.40 0.14
C TYR A 246 -17.97 -4.15 -0.91
N SER A 247 -17.26 -3.39 -1.75
CA SER A 247 -16.53 -3.90 -2.91
C SER A 247 -15.20 -3.16 -3.06
N PRO A 248 -14.22 -3.39 -2.15
CA PRO A 248 -12.89 -2.78 -2.26
C PRO A 248 -12.21 -3.07 -3.60
N ASP A 249 -11.17 -2.34 -3.97
CA ASP A 249 -10.52 -2.52 -5.26
C ASP A 249 -9.68 -3.81 -5.29
N TYR A 250 -10.02 -4.73 -6.20
CA TYR A 250 -9.36 -6.03 -6.31
C TYR A 250 -7.88 -5.91 -6.68
N GLU A 251 -7.54 -5.04 -7.64
CA GLU A 251 -6.16 -4.89 -8.12
C GLU A 251 -5.26 -4.30 -7.02
N SER A 252 -5.73 -3.27 -6.34
CA SER A 252 -5.04 -2.67 -5.20
C SER A 252 -4.90 -3.67 -4.05
N PHE A 253 -5.94 -4.47 -3.77
CA PHE A 253 -5.85 -5.56 -2.80
C PHE A 253 -4.76 -6.57 -3.20
N CYS A 254 -4.74 -6.99 -4.45
CA CYS A 254 -3.78 -7.98 -4.93
C CYS A 254 -2.34 -7.49 -4.84
N GLN A 255 -2.11 -6.22 -5.16
CA GLN A 255 -0.79 -5.64 -5.12
C GLN A 255 -0.23 -5.55 -3.68
N VAL A 256 -1.10 -5.27 -2.71
CA VAL A 256 -0.74 -5.01 -1.30
C VAL A 256 -0.75 -6.27 -0.43
N PHE A 257 -1.74 -7.16 -0.59
CA PHE A 257 -2.00 -8.23 0.37
C PHE A 257 -1.91 -9.63 -0.23
N ALA A 258 -2.22 -9.77 -1.53
CA ALA A 258 -2.34 -11.09 -2.10
C ALA A 258 -0.97 -11.76 -2.30
N GLN A 259 -1.01 -13.08 -2.23
CA GLN A 259 0.16 -13.91 -2.35
C GLN A 259 0.75 -13.84 -3.77
N ARG A 260 2.09 -13.76 -3.82
CA ARG A 260 2.84 -13.62 -5.08
C ARG A 260 3.34 -14.95 -5.65
N ASP A 261 3.55 -15.96 -4.80
CA ASP A 261 4.16 -17.23 -5.17
C ASP A 261 3.45 -18.42 -4.51
N LEU A 262 3.50 -19.60 -5.13
CA LEU A 262 2.94 -20.84 -4.56
C LEU A 262 3.90 -21.44 -3.52
N THR A 263 3.73 -21.05 -2.25
CA THR A 263 4.48 -21.60 -1.12
C THR A 263 4.08 -23.05 -0.83
N ASP A 264 4.93 -23.79 -0.12
CA ASP A 264 4.62 -25.19 0.23
C ASP A 264 3.36 -25.30 1.09
N LYS A 265 3.11 -24.32 1.97
CA LYS A 265 1.86 -24.22 2.73
C LYS A 265 0.65 -24.12 1.81
N VAL A 266 0.69 -23.27 0.79
CA VAL A 266 -0.39 -23.17 -0.19
C VAL A 266 -0.53 -24.44 -1.01
N LYS A 267 0.57 -25.05 -1.44
CA LYS A 267 0.51 -26.31 -2.21
C LYS A 267 -0.11 -27.47 -1.42
N SER A 268 -0.03 -27.42 -0.09
CA SER A 268 -0.67 -28.40 0.79
C SER A 268 -2.18 -28.16 1.00
N SER A 269 -2.70 -26.99 0.60
CA SER A 269 -4.09 -26.62 0.83
C SER A 269 -5.05 -27.41 -0.07
N ARG A 270 -6.28 -27.63 0.38
CA ARG A 270 -7.30 -28.34 -0.41
C ARG A 270 -7.69 -27.55 -1.66
N GLU A 271 -7.77 -26.24 -1.55
CA GLU A 271 -8.08 -25.30 -2.63
C GLU A 271 -7.08 -25.45 -3.77
N TYR A 272 -5.78 -25.49 -3.46
CA TYR A 272 -4.74 -25.73 -4.44
C TYR A 272 -4.88 -27.10 -5.11
N ARG A 273 -5.11 -28.17 -4.33
CA ARG A 273 -5.30 -29.53 -4.87
C ARG A 273 -6.52 -29.62 -5.79
N GLN A 274 -7.64 -29.01 -5.40
CA GLN A 274 -8.86 -28.95 -6.20
C GLN A 274 -8.66 -28.19 -7.52
N LEU A 275 -7.91 -27.08 -7.49
CA LEU A 275 -7.51 -26.36 -8.70
C LEU A 275 -6.55 -27.17 -9.59
N CYS A 276 -5.66 -27.99 -9.01
CA CYS A 276 -4.79 -28.87 -9.79
C CYS A 276 -5.58 -29.90 -10.60
N TYR A 277 -6.69 -30.43 -10.09
CA TYR A 277 -7.55 -31.34 -10.85
C TYR A 277 -8.22 -30.70 -12.07
N CYS A 278 -8.22 -29.36 -12.15
CA CYS A 278 -8.76 -28.63 -13.30
C CYS A 278 -7.76 -28.50 -14.45
N ASP A 279 -6.58 -29.14 -14.38
CA ASP A 279 -5.52 -29.07 -15.38
C ASP A 279 -5.09 -27.63 -15.71
N LEU A 280 -5.00 -26.81 -14.66
CA LEU A 280 -4.62 -25.40 -14.75
C LEU A 280 -3.10 -25.20 -14.75
N PRO A 281 -2.56 -24.25 -15.53
CA PRO A 281 -1.18 -23.82 -15.35
C PRO A 281 -1.02 -23.12 -14.00
N SER A 282 0.17 -23.17 -13.40
CA SER A 282 0.43 -22.62 -12.06
C SER A 282 0.12 -21.13 -11.94
N THR A 283 0.24 -20.36 -13.02
CA THR A 283 -0.13 -18.94 -13.07
C THR A 283 -1.64 -18.73 -12.94
N GLU A 284 -2.47 -19.56 -13.58
CA GLU A 284 -3.93 -19.51 -13.42
C GLU A 284 -4.32 -19.98 -12.01
N ILE A 285 -3.67 -21.03 -11.48
CA ILE A 285 -3.95 -21.48 -10.10
C ILE A 285 -3.69 -20.35 -9.11
N LEU A 286 -2.55 -19.67 -9.23
CA LEU A 286 -2.22 -18.54 -8.36
C LEU A 286 -3.29 -17.45 -8.45
N GLU A 287 -3.77 -17.13 -9.65
CA GLU A 287 -4.82 -16.12 -9.85
C GLU A 287 -6.14 -16.51 -9.17
N HIS A 288 -6.55 -17.78 -9.30
CA HIS A 288 -7.73 -18.31 -8.61
C HIS A 288 -7.60 -18.22 -7.09
N LEU A 289 -6.41 -18.47 -6.54
CA LEU A 289 -6.13 -18.32 -5.11
C LEU A 289 -6.13 -16.85 -4.67
N ARG A 290 -5.79 -15.91 -5.54
CA ARG A 290 -5.93 -14.47 -5.21
C ARG A 290 -7.38 -14.04 -5.12
N TRP A 291 -8.25 -14.54 -6.00
CA TRP A 291 -9.70 -14.32 -5.88
C TRP A 291 -10.22 -14.86 -4.56
N GLU A 292 -9.77 -16.05 -4.17
CA GLU A 292 -10.10 -16.66 -2.88
C GLU A 292 -9.69 -15.78 -1.71
N GLN A 293 -8.43 -15.32 -1.66
CA GLN A 293 -7.93 -14.40 -0.63
C GLN A 293 -8.72 -13.09 -0.57
N TYR A 294 -9.11 -12.56 -1.74
CA TYR A 294 -9.92 -11.35 -1.83
C TYR A 294 -11.33 -11.55 -1.25
N TYR A 295 -11.99 -12.68 -1.59
CA TYR A 295 -13.26 -13.02 -0.97
C TYR A 295 -13.14 -13.27 0.54
N GLN A 296 -12.07 -13.94 0.98
CA GLN A 296 -11.79 -14.15 2.40
C GLN A 296 -11.68 -12.80 3.15
N ASN A 297 -10.99 -11.82 2.58
CA ASN A 297 -10.91 -10.47 3.15
C ASN A 297 -12.30 -9.82 3.29
N ILE A 298 -13.12 -9.84 2.24
CA ILE A 298 -14.51 -9.36 2.29
C ILE A 298 -15.31 -10.10 3.38
N ARG A 299 -15.17 -11.42 3.44
CA ARG A 299 -15.87 -12.27 4.42
C ARG A 299 -15.49 -11.90 5.86
N GLN A 300 -14.22 -11.61 6.14
CA GLN A 300 -13.78 -11.14 7.46
C GLN A 300 -14.40 -9.78 7.81
N HIS A 301 -14.51 -8.86 6.86
CA HIS A 301 -15.21 -7.59 7.08
C HIS A 301 -16.71 -7.76 7.33
N LEU A 302 -17.36 -8.70 6.65
CA LEU A 302 -18.76 -9.03 6.95
C LEU A 302 -18.91 -9.65 8.36
N LEU A 303 -17.93 -10.45 8.81
CA LEU A 303 -17.92 -11.00 10.17
C LEU A 303 -17.74 -9.91 11.23
N SER A 304 -16.83 -8.96 11.03
CA SER A 304 -16.62 -7.83 11.96
C SER A 304 -17.87 -6.98 12.12
N ASP A 305 -18.67 -6.86 11.05
CA ASP A 305 -19.90 -6.08 11.03
C ASP A 305 -21.13 -6.91 11.48
N ALA A 306 -20.91 -8.09 12.04
CA ALA A 306 -21.94 -9.04 12.47
C ALA A 306 -22.92 -9.47 11.34
N LYS A 307 -22.52 -9.40 10.06
CA LYS A 307 -23.33 -9.76 8.89
C LYS A 307 -23.26 -11.26 8.53
N LYS A 308 -23.32 -12.14 9.54
CA LYS A 308 -23.22 -13.61 9.36
C LYS A 308 -24.28 -14.19 8.42
N ASP A 309 -25.48 -13.60 8.39
CA ASP A 309 -26.55 -14.02 7.49
C ASP A 309 -26.22 -13.74 6.02
N THR A 310 -25.50 -12.64 5.74
CA THR A 310 -25.05 -12.31 4.38
C THR A 310 -24.02 -13.32 3.89
N ILE A 311 -23.08 -13.71 4.76
CA ILE A 311 -22.08 -14.75 4.47
C ILE A 311 -22.80 -16.08 4.18
N SER A 312 -23.68 -16.50 5.09
CA SER A 312 -24.43 -17.75 4.96
C SER A 312 -25.27 -17.79 3.67
N LYS A 313 -25.89 -16.68 3.29
CA LYS A 313 -26.64 -16.57 2.03
C LYS A 313 -25.74 -16.65 0.81
N THR A 314 -24.59 -15.97 0.83
CA THR A 314 -23.58 -15.97 -0.24
C THR A 314 -23.09 -17.39 -0.51
N GLU A 315 -22.63 -18.08 0.54
CA GLU A 315 -22.08 -19.43 0.45
C GLU A 315 -23.14 -20.47 0.04
N LYS A 316 -24.39 -20.33 0.50
CA LYS A 316 -25.50 -21.19 0.05
C LYS A 316 -25.85 -21.02 -1.42
N ILE A 317 -25.85 -19.79 -1.93
CA ILE A 317 -26.08 -19.52 -3.37
C ILE A 317 -24.95 -20.12 -4.18
N ALA A 318 -23.69 -19.91 -3.77
CA ALA A 318 -22.53 -20.47 -4.46
C ALA A 318 -22.57 -22.01 -4.50
N HIS A 319 -22.87 -22.67 -3.38
CA HIS A 319 -23.02 -24.11 -3.32
C HIS A 319 -24.14 -24.63 -4.23
N ARG A 320 -25.32 -23.99 -4.22
CA ARG A 320 -26.43 -24.38 -5.11
C ARG A 320 -26.06 -24.22 -6.58
N ASN A 321 -25.47 -23.09 -6.96
CA ASN A 321 -25.01 -22.86 -8.33
C ASN A 321 -24.02 -23.95 -8.78
N HIS A 322 -23.13 -24.38 -7.90
CA HIS A 322 -22.22 -25.48 -8.20
C HIS A 322 -22.97 -26.82 -8.38
N ALA A 323 -23.88 -27.16 -7.47
CA ALA A 323 -24.66 -28.39 -7.53
C ALA A 323 -25.49 -28.48 -8.83
N ASP A 324 -26.13 -27.38 -9.23
CA ASP A 324 -26.93 -27.29 -10.46
C ASP A 324 -26.03 -27.51 -11.70
N VAL A 325 -24.85 -26.87 -11.76
CA VAL A 325 -23.88 -27.07 -12.84
C VAL A 325 -23.37 -28.52 -12.90
N VAL A 326 -23.07 -29.14 -11.76
CA VAL A 326 -22.63 -30.54 -11.70
C VAL A 326 -23.74 -31.47 -12.21
N TYR A 327 -25.00 -31.21 -11.83
CA TYR A 327 -26.14 -31.97 -12.32
C TYR A 327 -26.26 -31.89 -13.85
N GLU A 328 -26.27 -30.67 -14.40
CA GLU A 328 -26.36 -30.42 -15.85
C GLU A 328 -25.22 -31.10 -16.61
N LEU A 329 -23.98 -30.97 -16.13
CA LEU A 329 -22.81 -31.59 -16.74
C LEU A 329 -22.87 -33.13 -16.72
N LYS A 330 -23.42 -33.72 -15.66
CA LYS A 330 -23.62 -35.18 -15.56
C LYS A 330 -24.69 -35.67 -16.51
N GLU A 331 -25.83 -34.99 -16.62
CA GLU A 331 -26.87 -35.31 -17.62
C GLU A 331 -26.31 -35.25 -19.04
N ASP A 332 -25.49 -34.23 -19.32
CA ASP A 332 -24.84 -34.04 -20.63
C ASP A 332 -23.69 -35.02 -20.92
N LYS A 333 -23.28 -35.86 -19.95
CA LYS A 333 -22.08 -36.71 -20.00
C LYS A 333 -20.80 -35.93 -20.31
N LYS A 334 -20.71 -34.73 -19.76
CA LYS A 334 -19.65 -33.74 -19.98
C LYS A 334 -18.93 -33.34 -18.70
N ASP A 335 -19.25 -34.00 -17.59
CA ASP A 335 -18.70 -33.71 -16.27
C ASP A 335 -17.18 -33.91 -16.22
N SER A 336 -16.48 -32.85 -15.83
CA SER A 336 -15.04 -32.83 -15.62
C SER A 336 -14.69 -31.65 -14.71
N PRO A 337 -13.61 -31.74 -13.90
CA PRO A 337 -13.26 -30.67 -12.97
C PRO A 337 -13.13 -29.29 -13.62
N ARG A 338 -12.46 -29.20 -14.77
CA ARG A 338 -12.31 -27.96 -15.54
C ARG A 338 -13.65 -27.38 -15.99
N ARG A 339 -14.63 -28.23 -16.36
CA ARG A 339 -15.97 -27.77 -16.76
C ARG A 339 -16.82 -27.33 -15.58
N ARG A 340 -16.76 -28.06 -14.46
CA ARG A 340 -17.38 -27.62 -13.19
C ARG A 340 -16.89 -26.22 -12.83
N LEU A 341 -15.57 -26.02 -12.76
CA LEU A 341 -14.97 -24.72 -12.45
C LEU A 341 -15.43 -23.61 -13.43
N THR A 342 -15.27 -23.84 -14.74
CA THR A 342 -15.53 -22.79 -15.74
C THR A 342 -17.00 -22.43 -15.89
N GLN A 343 -17.91 -23.38 -15.70
CA GLN A 343 -19.35 -23.12 -15.77
C GLN A 343 -19.88 -22.53 -14.45
N THR A 344 -19.51 -23.08 -13.29
CA THR A 344 -19.90 -22.54 -11.98
C THR A 344 -19.45 -21.09 -11.83
N ARG A 345 -18.24 -20.73 -12.29
CA ARG A 345 -17.71 -19.36 -12.24
C ARG A 345 -18.58 -18.32 -12.98
N ARG A 346 -19.40 -18.75 -13.96
CA ARG A 346 -20.30 -17.87 -14.72
C ARG A 346 -21.62 -17.62 -13.99
N CYS A 347 -21.95 -18.42 -12.99
CA CYS A 347 -23.18 -18.28 -12.23
C CYS A 347 -23.10 -17.05 -11.30
N PRO A 348 -24.15 -16.22 -11.23
CA PRO A 348 -24.15 -15.03 -10.39
C PRO A 348 -24.34 -15.40 -8.91
N ILE A 349 -23.73 -14.62 -8.02
CA ILE A 349 -24.01 -14.64 -6.58
C ILE A 349 -24.55 -13.26 -6.21
N SER A 350 -25.86 -13.18 -5.95
CA SER A 350 -26.59 -11.90 -5.86
C SER A 350 -26.19 -11.01 -4.68
N THR A 351 -25.41 -11.52 -3.74
CA THR A 351 -24.94 -10.80 -2.55
C THR A 351 -23.55 -10.18 -2.74
N LEU A 352 -22.91 -10.40 -3.90
CA LEU A 352 -21.58 -9.91 -4.23
C LEU A 352 -21.64 -9.04 -5.49
N HIS A 353 -20.94 -7.91 -5.45
CA HIS A 353 -21.11 -6.83 -6.43
C HIS A 353 -20.08 -6.86 -7.57
N ASP A 354 -18.92 -7.45 -7.35
CA ASP A 354 -17.86 -7.60 -8.35
C ASP A 354 -17.64 -9.07 -8.73
N GLU A 355 -16.95 -9.31 -9.83
CA GLU A 355 -16.70 -10.67 -10.32
C GLU A 355 -15.62 -11.42 -9.54
N PHE A 356 -14.59 -10.73 -9.07
CA PHE A 356 -13.46 -11.31 -8.36
C PHE A 356 -13.90 -11.92 -7.03
N SER A 357 -14.76 -11.24 -6.27
CA SER A 357 -15.31 -11.78 -5.02
C SER A 357 -16.22 -12.98 -5.28
N ARG A 358 -17.00 -12.99 -6.38
CA ARG A 358 -17.82 -14.14 -6.76
C ARG A 358 -16.97 -15.35 -7.10
N TRP A 359 -15.93 -15.15 -7.90
CA TRP A 359 -15.00 -16.22 -8.26
C TRP A 359 -14.26 -16.73 -7.02
N GLY A 360 -13.86 -15.81 -6.14
CA GLY A 360 -13.24 -16.12 -4.87
C GLY A 360 -14.12 -16.96 -3.94
N ALA A 361 -15.42 -16.66 -3.86
CA ALA A 361 -16.37 -17.43 -3.06
C ALA A 361 -16.42 -18.91 -3.49
N TYR A 362 -16.38 -19.17 -4.79
CA TYR A 362 -16.32 -20.55 -5.29
C TYR A 362 -15.03 -21.27 -4.90
N ILE A 363 -13.88 -20.60 -4.98
CA ILE A 363 -12.61 -21.21 -4.58
C ILE A 363 -12.56 -21.42 -3.06
N PHE A 364 -13.03 -20.45 -2.27
CA PHE A 364 -13.12 -20.56 -0.81
C PHE A 364 -13.94 -21.77 -0.37
N LEU A 365 -15.04 -22.09 -1.06
CA LEU A 365 -15.85 -23.26 -0.74
C LEU A 365 -15.17 -24.60 -1.04
N THR A 366 -13.99 -24.61 -1.67
CA THR A 366 -13.17 -25.82 -1.78
C THR A 366 -12.26 -26.04 -0.57
N ALA A 367 -12.21 -25.12 0.39
CA ALA A 367 -11.45 -25.26 1.62
C ALA A 367 -11.94 -26.43 2.49
N ASP A 368 -11.08 -26.93 3.37
CA ASP A 368 -11.47 -27.93 4.36
C ASP A 368 -12.46 -27.36 5.39
N SER A 369 -13.38 -28.20 5.86
CA SER A 369 -14.25 -27.91 7.01
C SER A 369 -15.19 -26.69 6.85
N VAL A 370 -15.57 -26.33 5.62
CA VAL A 370 -16.60 -25.31 5.34
C VAL A 370 -17.99 -25.96 5.20
N THR A 371 -19.04 -25.32 5.73
CA THR A 371 -20.39 -25.90 5.83
C THR A 371 -21.03 -26.25 4.48
N ASN A 372 -20.71 -25.51 3.42
CA ASN A 372 -21.26 -25.73 2.08
C ASN A 372 -20.16 -26.10 1.09
N GLN A 373 -19.27 -27.02 1.50
CA GLN A 373 -18.10 -27.40 0.72
C GLN A 373 -18.47 -27.83 -0.70
N ILE A 374 -17.62 -27.47 -1.66
CA ILE A 374 -17.70 -27.90 -3.06
C ILE A 374 -16.40 -28.58 -3.50
N SER A 375 -16.49 -29.30 -4.62
CA SER A 375 -15.39 -30.09 -5.16
C SER A 375 -15.37 -30.01 -6.68
N TRP A 376 -14.25 -29.57 -7.25
CA TRP A 376 -14.01 -29.69 -8.69
C TRP A 376 -13.79 -31.15 -9.08
N LYS A 377 -13.13 -31.92 -8.22
CA LYS A 377 -13.08 -33.38 -8.30
C LYS A 377 -13.60 -33.97 -7.01
N ASP A 378 -14.55 -34.87 -7.12
CA ASP A 378 -15.06 -35.66 -5.99
C ASP A 378 -13.86 -36.43 -5.41
N GLU A 379 -13.49 -36.10 -4.17
CA GLU A 379 -12.48 -36.83 -3.40
C GLU A 379 -13.26 -37.82 -2.53
N ASP A 380 -12.93 -39.11 -2.62
CA ASP A 380 -13.55 -40.11 -1.76
C ASP A 380 -13.31 -39.71 -0.31
N GLU A 381 -14.36 -39.66 0.51
CA GLU A 381 -14.20 -39.57 1.96
C GLU A 381 -13.34 -40.77 2.36
N GLU A 382 -12.13 -40.52 2.88
CA GLU A 382 -11.42 -41.56 3.62
C GLU A 382 -12.38 -42.01 4.72
N VAL A 383 -12.97 -43.19 4.53
CA VAL A 383 -13.74 -43.87 5.54
C VAL A 383 -12.77 -44.12 6.68
N TYR A 384 -12.80 -43.26 7.69
CA TYR A 384 -12.19 -43.55 8.98
C TYR A 384 -12.97 -44.75 9.54
N GLU A 385 -12.47 -45.96 9.28
CA GLU A 385 -12.89 -47.18 9.98
C GLU A 385 -12.53 -47.14 11.47
#